data_AF-A0A6C0IMB6-F1
#
_entry.id   AF-A0A6C0IMB6-F1
#
_cell.length_a   1.000
_cell.length_b   1.000
_cell.length_c   1.000
_cell.angle_alpha   90.00
_cell.angle_beta   90.00
_cell.angle_gamma   90.00
#
_symmetry.space_group_name_H-M   'P 1'
#
loop_
_entity.id
_entity.type
_entity.pdbx_description
1 polymer ?
#
loop_
_entity_poly.entity_id
_entity_poly.type
_entity_poly.pdbx_seq_one_letter_code
_entity_poly.pdbx_strand_id
1 'polypeptide(L)'
;MMIFTKNNLNNGSLSSTRAMPLKDSTSDNGSRFSSAREVYTETTPDTSQKKWFGNRDSSSVIERRKNNAIGKGSINANNQALSFTAHNEINSVNSALRRTRASGSTVPAKRTGSTKIF
;
A
#
# COMPACT_ATOMS: atom_id res chain seq x y z
N MET A 1 -37.01 15.07 14.90
CA MET A 1 -36.28 13.84 15.26
C MET A 1 -35.18 13.63 14.23
N MET A 2 -33.91 13.69 14.63
CA MET A 2 -32.77 13.59 13.72
C MET A 2 -32.22 12.17 13.79
N ILE A 3 -32.25 11.44 12.67
CA ILE A 3 -31.68 10.09 12.56
C ILE A 3 -30.23 10.23 12.12
N PHE A 4 -29.30 9.79 12.96
CA PHE A 4 -27.88 9.69 12.61
C PHE A 4 -27.60 8.29 12.07
N THR A 5 -27.33 8.16 10.78
CA THR A 5 -26.83 6.91 10.19
C THR A 5 -25.31 6.88 10.26
N LYS A 6 -24.72 5.79 10.76
CA LYS A 6 -23.27 5.58 10.67
C LYS A 6 -22.90 5.29 9.23
N ASN A 7 -22.28 6.27 8.56
CA ASN A 7 -21.65 6.05 7.27
C ASN A 7 -20.41 5.16 7.46
N ASN A 8 -20.21 4.17 6.60
CA ASN A 8 -18.99 3.38 6.60
C ASN A 8 -17.83 4.27 6.10
N LEU A 9 -17.06 4.86 7.03
CA LEU A 9 -15.91 5.74 6.74
C LEU A 9 -14.60 4.97 6.47
N ASN A 10 -14.66 3.66 6.27
CA ASN A 10 -13.46 2.86 6.03
C ASN A 10 -12.90 3.13 4.63
N ASN A 11 -11.72 3.74 4.57
CA ASN A 11 -10.95 3.93 3.32
C ASN A 11 -9.73 2.98 3.22
N GLY A 12 -9.54 2.09 4.20
CA GLY A 12 -8.43 1.14 4.22
C GLY A 12 -8.65 -0.06 3.29
N SER A 13 -9.91 -0.40 2.99
CA SER A 13 -10.25 -1.47 2.05
C SER A 13 -11.52 -1.12 1.27
N LEU A 14 -11.47 -1.21 -0.06
CA LEU A 14 -12.56 -0.84 -0.96
C LEU A 14 -12.79 -1.93 -2.01
N SER A 15 -14.03 -2.09 -2.47
CA SER A 15 -14.43 -3.16 -3.41
C SER A 15 -14.85 -2.69 -4.80
N SER A 16 -14.83 -1.39 -5.08
CA SER A 16 -15.16 -0.87 -6.42
C SER A 16 -14.02 -1.13 -7.41
N THR A 17 -14.35 -1.31 -8.69
CA THR A 17 -13.40 -1.70 -9.75
C THR A 17 -12.21 -0.75 -9.90
N ARG A 18 -12.48 0.55 -9.81
CA ARG A 18 -11.45 1.61 -9.91
C ARG A 18 -11.12 2.24 -8.56
N ALA A 19 -11.50 1.58 -7.46
CA ALA A 19 -11.30 2.09 -6.12
C ALA A 19 -9.84 2.47 -5.86
N MET A 20 -9.63 3.48 -5.03
CA MET A 20 -8.32 3.89 -4.54
C MET A 20 -8.34 3.88 -3.02
N PRO A 21 -8.07 2.72 -2.39
CA PRO A 21 -7.86 2.64 -0.95
C PRO A 21 -6.73 3.58 -0.49
N LEU A 22 -6.71 3.82 0.81
CA LEU A 22 -5.64 4.55 1.49
C LEU A 22 -4.29 3.91 1.16
N LYS A 23 -3.34 4.74 0.76
CA LYS A 23 -1.95 4.33 0.54
C LYS A 23 -1.21 4.29 1.87
N ASP A 24 -0.17 3.47 1.96
CA ASP A 24 0.63 3.35 3.18
C ASP A 24 1.23 4.71 3.62
N SER A 25 1.46 4.86 4.91
CA SER A 25 2.06 6.05 5.54
C SER A 25 3.45 6.40 5.00
N THR A 26 4.21 5.41 4.51
CA THR A 26 5.51 5.63 3.88
C THR A 26 5.41 5.99 2.39
N SER A 27 4.21 6.04 1.83
CA SER A 27 3.99 6.49 0.47
C SER A 27 4.09 8.01 0.37
N ASP A 28 4.64 8.50 -0.73
CA ASP A 28 4.91 9.91 -0.97
C ASP A 28 3.65 10.73 -1.36
N ASN A 29 2.45 10.18 -1.17
CA ASN A 29 1.15 10.71 -1.61
C ASN A 29 1.13 11.32 -3.03
N GLY A 30 2.08 10.94 -3.89
CA GLY A 30 2.21 11.48 -5.22
C GLY A 30 1.12 10.99 -6.18
N SER A 31 0.96 11.69 -7.29
CA SER A 31 0.01 11.35 -8.36
C SER A 31 0.49 10.22 -9.27
N ARG A 32 1.78 9.86 -9.24
CA ARG A 32 2.39 8.87 -10.14
C ARG A 32 1.64 7.54 -10.23
N PHE A 33 1.17 7.03 -9.09
CA PHE A 33 0.45 5.76 -9.04
C PHE A 33 -0.94 5.87 -9.65
N SER A 34 -1.71 6.91 -9.32
CA SER A 34 -3.03 7.16 -9.90
C SER A 34 -2.94 7.45 -11.40
N SER A 35 -1.96 8.23 -11.85
CA SER A 35 -1.74 8.51 -13.28
C SER A 35 -1.39 7.25 -14.06
N ALA A 36 -0.56 6.36 -13.51
CA ALA A 36 -0.24 5.08 -14.15
C ALA A 36 -1.45 4.17 -14.30
N ARG A 37 -2.36 4.15 -13.31
CA ARG A 37 -3.64 3.45 -13.40
C ARG A 37 -4.53 4.04 -14.49
N GLU A 38 -4.59 5.38 -14.57
CA GLU A 38 -5.41 6.05 -15.56
C GLU A 38 -4.93 5.76 -16.98
N VAL A 39 -3.62 5.89 -17.23
CA VAL A 39 -3.01 5.54 -18.52
C VAL A 39 -3.32 4.09 -18.89
N TYR A 40 -3.21 3.15 -17.96
CA TYR A 40 -3.54 1.74 -18.22
C TYR A 40 -5.00 1.55 -18.65
N THR A 41 -5.93 2.31 -18.08
CA THR A 41 -7.35 2.17 -18.38
C THR A 41 -7.81 2.89 -19.63
N GLU A 42 -7.17 4.02 -19.97
CA GLU A 42 -7.43 4.75 -21.21
C GLU A 42 -6.76 4.05 -22.41
N THR A 43 -5.67 3.32 -22.16
CA THR A 43 -4.96 2.58 -23.21
C THR A 43 -5.77 1.36 -23.64
N THR A 44 -6.37 1.44 -24.81
CA THR A 44 -6.94 0.28 -25.49
C THR A 44 -5.82 -0.43 -26.26
N PRO A 45 -5.50 -1.71 -25.99
CA PRO A 45 -4.44 -2.39 -26.70
C PRO A 45 -4.86 -2.62 -28.16
N ASP A 46 -4.25 -1.88 -29.09
CA ASP A 46 -4.44 -2.10 -30.51
C ASP A 46 -3.66 -3.34 -30.96
N THR A 47 -4.39 -4.45 -31.17
CA THR A 47 -3.82 -5.73 -31.60
C THR A 47 -3.45 -5.76 -33.09
N SER A 48 -3.82 -4.73 -33.86
CA SER A 48 -3.55 -4.66 -35.30
C SER A 48 -2.13 -4.16 -35.61
N GLN A 49 -1.41 -3.64 -34.62
CA GLN A 49 -0.10 -3.05 -34.84
C GLN A 49 1.00 -4.11 -35.05
N LYS A 50 1.86 -3.84 -36.04
CA LYS A 50 3.02 -4.70 -36.34
C LYS A 50 3.94 -4.78 -35.13
N LYS A 51 4.56 -5.95 -34.93
CA LYS A 51 5.53 -6.20 -33.86
C LYS A 51 6.68 -5.18 -33.80
N TRP A 52 6.99 -4.42 -34.83
CA TRP A 52 8.11 -3.46 -34.85
C TRP A 52 7.68 -2.00 -34.99
N PHE A 53 6.43 -1.69 -34.66
CA PHE A 53 5.88 -0.34 -34.75
C PHE A 53 6.06 0.46 -33.44
N GLY A 54 6.24 1.78 -33.55
CA GLY A 54 6.28 2.75 -32.45
C GLY A 54 7.65 2.90 -31.74
N ASN A 55 7.70 3.83 -30.78
CA ASN A 55 8.89 4.10 -29.98
C ASN A 55 9.26 2.90 -29.07
N ARG A 56 10.56 2.61 -28.93
CA ARG A 56 11.15 1.45 -28.23
C ARG A 56 12.42 1.77 -27.46
N ASP A 57 12.68 3.04 -27.21
CA ASP A 57 13.67 3.44 -26.22
C ASP A 57 13.40 2.74 -24.87
N SER A 58 14.48 2.45 -24.14
CA SER A 58 14.40 1.73 -22.87
C SER A 58 13.45 2.41 -21.88
N SER A 59 13.44 3.76 -21.85
CA SER A 59 12.52 4.55 -21.04
C SER A 59 11.05 4.26 -21.35
N SER A 60 10.60 4.38 -22.60
CA SER A 60 9.19 4.10 -22.92
C SER A 60 8.79 2.65 -22.69
N VAL A 61 9.71 1.70 -22.86
CA VAL A 61 9.43 0.28 -22.59
C VAL A 61 9.22 0.05 -21.10
N ILE A 62 10.10 0.61 -20.27
CA ILE A 62 9.99 0.51 -18.81
C ILE A 62 8.73 1.23 -18.31
N GLU A 63 8.41 2.41 -18.84
CA GLU A 63 7.20 3.14 -18.46
C GLU A 63 5.93 2.38 -18.81
N ARG A 64 5.82 1.82 -20.01
CA ARG A 64 4.67 0.99 -20.40
C ARG A 64 4.54 -0.26 -19.53
N ARG A 65 5.66 -0.95 -19.24
CA ARG A 65 5.67 -2.12 -18.35
C ARG A 65 5.25 -1.75 -16.94
N LYS A 66 5.74 -0.62 -16.42
CA LYS A 66 5.36 -0.07 -15.11
C LYS A 66 3.86 0.21 -15.05
N ASN A 67 3.31 0.92 -16.04
CA ASN A 67 1.88 1.23 -16.09
C ASN A 67 1.03 -0.05 -16.18
N ASN A 68 1.45 -1.02 -17.00
CA ASN A 68 0.78 -2.33 -17.10
C ASN A 68 0.81 -3.12 -15.78
N ALA A 69 1.95 -3.13 -15.08
CA ALA A 69 2.09 -3.82 -13.80
C ALA A 69 1.20 -3.17 -12.72
N ILE A 70 1.23 -1.84 -12.63
CA ILE A 70 0.38 -1.07 -11.71
C ILE A 70 -1.09 -1.30 -12.03
N GLY A 71 -1.51 -1.14 -13.29
CA GLY A 71 -2.90 -1.31 -13.71
C GLY A 71 -3.43 -2.72 -13.43
N LYS A 72 -2.75 -3.76 -13.90
CA LYS A 72 -3.16 -5.16 -13.69
C LYS A 72 -3.24 -5.54 -12.22
N GLY A 73 -2.33 -5.04 -11.39
CA GLY A 73 -2.26 -5.38 -9.96
C GLY A 73 -3.14 -4.54 -9.05
N SER A 74 -3.67 -3.40 -9.51
CA SER A 74 -4.40 -2.44 -8.67
C SER A 74 -5.80 -2.08 -9.15
N ILE A 75 -6.20 -2.54 -10.33
CA ILE A 75 -7.58 -2.44 -10.79
C ILE A 75 -8.32 -3.68 -10.32
N ASN A 76 -9.33 -3.44 -9.51
CA ASN A 76 -10.11 -4.47 -8.86
C ASN A 76 -11.18 -5.01 -9.82
N ALA A 77 -10.75 -5.62 -10.93
CA ALA A 77 -11.64 -6.11 -11.98
C ALA A 77 -12.73 -7.08 -11.47
N ASN A 78 -12.45 -7.81 -10.39
CA ASN A 78 -13.35 -8.80 -9.79
C ASN A 78 -14.17 -8.25 -8.60
N ASN A 79 -14.10 -6.94 -8.32
CA ASN A 79 -14.83 -6.29 -7.23
C ASN A 79 -14.59 -6.91 -5.84
N GLN A 80 -13.41 -7.46 -5.60
CA GLN A 80 -13.00 -8.04 -4.32
C GLN A 80 -12.50 -6.96 -3.36
N ALA A 81 -12.27 -7.28 -2.08
CA ALA A 81 -11.68 -6.32 -1.15
C ALA A 81 -10.25 -5.97 -1.58
N LEU A 82 -10.02 -4.73 -2.02
CA LEU A 82 -8.72 -4.18 -2.38
C LEU A 82 -8.19 -3.30 -1.25
N SER A 83 -6.94 -3.53 -0.85
CA SER A 83 -6.19 -2.69 0.10
C SER A 83 -4.75 -2.52 -0.39
N PHE A 84 -4.17 -1.34 -0.19
CA PHE A 84 -2.75 -1.08 -0.47
C PHE A 84 -1.87 -1.20 0.78
N THR A 85 -2.48 -1.35 1.95
CA THR A 85 -1.81 -1.57 3.23
C THR A 85 -2.14 -2.97 3.74
N ALA A 86 -1.17 -3.68 4.31
CA ALA A 86 -1.51 -4.87 5.07
C ALA A 86 -2.20 -4.46 6.37
N HIS A 87 -3.24 -5.19 6.77
CA HIS A 87 -3.87 -5.00 8.08
C HIS A 87 -3.04 -5.65 9.21
N ASN A 88 -2.09 -6.52 8.85
CA ASN A 88 -1.27 -7.32 9.73
C ASN A 88 0.17 -7.48 9.18
N GLU A 89 1.08 -6.64 9.65
CA GLU A 89 2.50 -6.70 9.30
C GLU A 89 3.23 -7.85 10.02
N ILE A 90 2.99 -9.09 9.56
CA ILE A 90 3.54 -10.32 10.18
C ILE A 90 5.07 -10.26 10.31
N ASN A 91 5.76 -9.68 9.33
CA ASN A 91 7.22 -9.54 9.36
C ASN A 91 7.68 -8.56 10.45
N SER A 92 6.98 -7.44 10.63
CA SER A 92 7.26 -6.49 11.72
C SER A 92 7.00 -7.12 13.08
N VAL A 93 5.90 -7.87 13.22
CA VAL A 93 5.57 -8.63 14.43
C VAL A 93 6.65 -9.68 14.74
N ASN A 94 7.03 -10.49 13.75
CA ASN A 94 8.05 -11.54 13.92
C ASN A 94 9.42 -10.94 14.25
N SER A 95 9.79 -9.83 13.61
CA SER A 95 11.04 -9.10 13.89
C SER A 95 11.03 -8.53 15.30
N ALA A 96 9.93 -7.90 15.73
CA ALA A 96 9.77 -7.39 17.09
C ALA A 96 9.85 -8.53 18.12
N LEU A 97 9.12 -9.62 17.90
CA LEU A 97 9.14 -10.81 18.76
C LEU A 97 10.55 -11.41 18.87
N ARG A 98 11.28 -11.49 17.75
CA ARG A 98 12.67 -11.95 17.74
C ARG A 98 13.57 -11.02 18.56
N ARG A 99 13.44 -9.69 18.43
CA ARG A 99 14.20 -8.73 19.26
C ARG A 99 13.88 -8.89 20.75
N THR A 100 12.60 -9.02 21.11
CA THR A 100 12.17 -9.24 22.50
C THR A 100 12.77 -10.51 23.09
N ARG A 101 12.83 -11.59 22.30
CA ARG A 101 13.42 -12.88 22.72
C ARG A 101 14.95 -12.86 22.74
N ALA A 102 15.59 -12.24 21.75
CA ALA A 102 17.04 -12.23 21.59
C ALA A 102 17.73 -11.23 22.53
N SER A 103 17.18 -10.02 22.66
CA SER A 103 17.76 -8.97 23.53
C SER A 103 17.26 -9.02 24.97
N GLY A 104 16.23 -9.82 25.26
CA GLY A 104 15.60 -9.93 26.57
C GLY A 104 14.87 -8.63 26.95
N SER A 105 13.54 -8.64 26.92
CA SER A 105 12.78 -7.59 27.61
C SER A 105 12.98 -7.75 29.11
N THR A 106 14.00 -7.10 29.65
CA THR A 106 14.23 -7.02 31.09
C THR A 106 13.56 -5.76 31.61
N VAL A 107 12.68 -5.92 32.60
CA VAL A 107 12.17 -4.78 33.37
C VAL A 107 13.40 -4.19 34.07
N PRO A 108 13.69 -2.88 33.92
CA PRO A 108 14.80 -2.27 34.63
C PRO A 108 14.63 -2.52 36.13
N ALA A 109 15.71 -2.97 36.79
CA ALA A 109 15.66 -3.28 38.21
C ALA A 109 15.09 -2.09 39.01
N LYS A 110 14.17 -2.37 39.94
CA LYS A 110 13.56 -1.35 40.79
C LYS A 110 14.67 -0.52 41.45
N ARG A 111 14.67 0.80 41.24
CA ARG A 111 15.61 1.70 41.91
C ARG A 111 15.19 1.86 43.38
N THR A 112 15.66 0.97 44.24
CA THR A 112 15.53 1.08 45.72
C THR A 112 16.76 1.77 46.31
N GLY A 113 17.06 2.97 45.83
CA GLY A 113 18.05 3.86 46.45
C GLY A 113 17.32 4.96 47.21
N SER A 114 17.10 4.77 48.51
CA SER A 114 16.82 5.90 49.40
C SER A 114 18.13 6.68 49.56
N THR A 115 18.28 7.82 48.90
CA THR A 115 19.32 8.79 49.27
C THR A 115 19.04 9.20 50.71
N LYS A 116 19.85 8.76 51.67
CA LYS A 116 19.81 9.32 53.02
C LYS A 116 20.15 10.80 52.90
N ILE A 117 19.14 11.63 53.04
CA ILE A 117 19.30 13.03 53.35
C ILE A 117 19.45 13.02 54.88
N PHE A 118 20.60 13.50 55.36
CA PHE A 118 21.11 13.51 56.75
C PHE A 118 21.77 12.21 57.23
#